data_AF-A0A9E2M290-F1
#
_entry.id   AF-A0A9E2M290-F1
#
_cell.length_a   1.000
_cell.length_b   1.000
_cell.length_c   1.000
_cell.angle_alpha   90.00
_cell.angle_beta   90.00
_cell.angle_gamma   90.00
#
_symmetry.space_group_name_H-M   'P 1'
#
loop_
_entity.id
_entity.type
_entity.pdbx_description
1 polymer ?
#
loop_
_entity_poly.entity_id
_entity_poly.type
_entity_poly.pdbx_seq_one_letter_code
_entity_poly.pdbx_strand_id
1 'polypeptide(L)'
;MNKSAWLAFITVFIVMQITNFLIHSVILAPSYMSSELQKLWRPDMMNKMWIMWLTGFIFSFFFTFIYTKGYEGKGIFEGIRYGLYIGLMMAIPMAYNQYAVYPILRFRSSTAAHQKKLSKSTKYKRCKPIL
;
A
#
# COMPACT_ATOMS: atom_id res chain seq x y z
N MET A 1 -10.63 18.72 -17.76
CA MET A 1 -9.35 19.37 -17.39
C MET A 1 -8.86 20.17 -18.57
N ASN A 2 -8.38 21.39 -18.36
CA ASN A 2 -7.75 22.20 -19.40
C ASN A 2 -6.31 21.70 -19.65
N LYS A 3 -5.67 22.15 -20.74
CA LYS A 3 -4.26 21.81 -21.05
C LYS A 3 -3.29 22.12 -19.90
N SER A 4 -3.47 23.24 -19.21
CA SER A 4 -2.63 23.62 -18.05
C SER A 4 -2.85 22.71 -16.83
N ALA A 5 -4.06 22.19 -16.64
CA ALA A 5 -4.35 21.24 -15.56
C ALA A 5 -3.69 19.88 -15.80
N TRP A 6 -3.63 19.44 -17.07
CA TRP A 6 -2.89 18.23 -17.43
C TRP A 6 -1.39 18.38 -17.20
N LEU A 7 -0.80 19.53 -17.52
CA LEU A 7 0.61 19.81 -17.21
C LEU A 7 0.86 19.78 -15.70
N ALA A 8 0.00 20.43 -14.90
CA ALA A 8 0.10 20.39 -13.44
C ALA A 8 0.03 18.96 -12.87
N PHE A 9 -0.88 18.13 -13.40
CA PHE A 9 -0.98 16.72 -13.03
C PHE A 9 0.31 15.95 -13.30
N ILE A 10 0.89 16.12 -14.49
CA ILE A 10 2.14 15.45 -14.87
C ILE A 10 3.29 15.93 -13.97
N THR A 11 3.40 17.24 -13.72
CA THR A 11 4.43 17.80 -12.84
C THR A 11 4.31 17.24 -11.41
N VAL A 12 3.10 17.23 -10.85
CA VAL A 12 2.87 16.68 -9.49
C VAL A 12 3.23 15.20 -9.44
N PHE A 13 2.84 14.41 -10.45
CA PHE A 13 3.20 13.00 -10.51
C PHE A 13 4.72 12.78 -10.54
N ILE A 14 5.45 13.52 -11.38
CA ILE A 14 6.91 13.40 -11.48
C ILE A 14 7.59 13.79 -10.16
N VAL A 15 7.21 14.92 -9.58
CA VAL A 15 7.78 15.40 -8.29
C VAL A 15 7.50 14.39 -7.17
N MET A 16 6.29 13.82 -7.14
CA MET A 16 5.93 12.75 -6.20
C MET A 16 6.80 11.52 -6.40
N GLN A 17 7.02 11.06 -7.63
CA GLN A 17 7.87 9.89 -7.89
C GLN A 17 9.33 10.12 -7.48
N ILE A 18 9.88 11.28 -7.80
CA ILE A 18 11.26 11.64 -7.42
C ILE A 18 11.39 11.68 -5.90
N THR A 19 10.46 12.37 -5.23
CA THR A 19 10.47 12.48 -3.76
C THR A 19 10.29 11.11 -3.10
N ASN A 20 9.38 10.29 -3.61
CA ASN A 20 9.13 8.95 -3.10
C ASN A 20 10.39 8.07 -3.23
N PHE A 21 11.06 8.11 -4.38
CA PHE A 21 12.32 7.42 -4.59
C PHE A 21 13.42 7.92 -3.65
N LEU A 22 13.57 9.25 -3.50
CA LEU A 22 14.60 9.83 -2.63
C LEU A 22 14.39 9.39 -1.17
N ILE A 23 13.15 9.47 -0.68
CA ILE A 23 12.81 9.08 0.69
C ILE A 23 13.03 7.58 0.89
N HIS A 24 12.50 6.73 0.01
CA HIS A 24 12.50 5.28 0.23
C HIS A 24 13.85 4.63 -0.08
N SER A 25 14.55 5.11 -1.11
CA SER A 25 15.79 4.51 -1.59
C SER A 25 17.05 5.11 -0.96
N VAL A 26 17.01 6.36 -0.50
CA VAL A 26 18.18 7.01 0.11
C VAL A 26 18.02 7.10 1.61
N ILE A 27 16.90 7.64 2.09
CA ILE A 27 16.73 7.95 3.52
C ILE A 27 16.31 6.71 4.30
N LEU A 28 15.32 5.95 3.81
CA LEU A 28 14.75 4.80 4.52
C LEU A 28 15.40 3.47 4.15
N ALA A 29 16.25 3.42 3.12
CA ALA A 29 16.99 2.23 2.74
C ALA A 29 17.70 1.54 3.92
N PRO A 30 18.46 2.22 4.80
CA PRO A 30 19.11 1.55 5.92
C PRO A 30 18.09 0.95 6.92
N SER A 31 16.96 1.62 7.15
CA SER A 31 15.90 1.11 8.02
C SER A 31 15.23 -0.13 7.42
N TYR A 32 14.99 -0.13 6.11
CA TYR A 32 14.41 -1.25 5.37
C TYR A 32 15.29 -2.49 5.30
N MET A 33 16.61 -2.34 5.43
CA MET A 33 17.56 -3.45 5.50
C MET A 33 17.63 -4.13 6.87
N SER A 34 16.94 -3.58 7.88
CA SER A 34 16.87 -4.23 9.19
C SER A 34 16.10 -5.56 9.10
N SER A 35 16.65 -6.60 9.74
CA SER A 35 16.10 -7.96 9.74
C SER A 35 14.69 -8.04 10.33
N GLU A 36 14.33 -7.11 11.22
CA GLU A 36 12.99 -7.03 11.82
C GLU A 36 11.93 -6.50 10.85
N LEU A 37 12.25 -5.49 10.04
CA LEU A 37 11.32 -4.96 9.03
C LEU A 37 11.15 -5.90 7.85
N GLN A 38 12.20 -6.60 7.42
CA GLN A 38 12.10 -7.59 6.33
C GLN A 38 11.14 -8.74 6.64
N LYS A 39 11.00 -9.14 7.90
CA LYS A 39 10.05 -10.19 8.32
C LYS A 39 8.58 -9.76 8.22
N LEU A 40 8.31 -8.47 8.34
CA LEU A 40 6.95 -7.89 8.24
C LEU A 40 6.49 -7.75 6.80
N TRP A 41 7.42 -7.69 5.85
CA TRP A 41 7.14 -7.47 4.46
C TRP A 41 6.62 -8.72 3.76
N ARG A 42 5.80 -8.47 2.74
CA ARG A 42 5.29 -9.50 1.87
C ARG A 42 6.44 -10.09 1.02
N PRO A 43 6.57 -11.42 0.90
CA PRO A 43 7.64 -12.03 0.09
C PRO A 43 7.46 -11.78 -1.42
N ASP A 44 6.22 -11.56 -1.88
CA ASP A 44 5.90 -11.21 -3.27
C ASP A 44 5.75 -9.70 -3.51
N MET A 45 6.29 -8.84 -2.62
CA MET A 45 6.21 -7.38 -2.70
C MET A 45 6.67 -6.83 -4.06
N MET A 46 7.78 -7.34 -4.60
CA MET A 46 8.34 -6.86 -5.88
C MET A 46 7.35 -7.03 -7.05
N ASN A 47 6.58 -8.13 -7.06
CA ASN A 47 5.57 -8.39 -8.10
C ASN A 47 4.32 -7.50 -7.98
N LYS A 48 4.18 -6.77 -6.86
CA LYS A 48 3.05 -5.90 -6.55
C LYS A 48 3.45 -4.42 -6.54
N MET A 49 4.71 -4.11 -6.80
CA MET A 49 5.22 -2.74 -6.77
C MET A 49 4.53 -1.82 -7.79
N TRP A 50 4.05 -2.36 -8.92
CA TRP A 50 3.23 -1.62 -9.89
C TRP A 50 1.96 -1.01 -9.28
N ILE A 51 1.42 -1.61 -8.21
CA ILE A 51 0.25 -1.07 -7.49
C ILE A 51 0.61 0.28 -6.88
N MET A 52 1.82 0.45 -6.34
CA MET A 52 2.27 1.73 -5.76
C MET A 52 2.39 2.83 -6.82
N TRP A 53 2.77 2.47 -8.04
CA TRP A 53 2.85 3.40 -9.16
C TRP A 53 1.45 3.81 -9.61
N LEU A 54 0.53 2.84 -9.71
CA LEU A 54 -0.87 3.07 -10.06
C LEU A 54 -1.60 3.92 -9.01
N THR A 55 -1.42 3.63 -7.72
CA THR A 55 -2.02 4.43 -6.64
C THR A 55 -1.45 5.83 -6.59
N GLY A 56 -0.14 6.00 -6.85
CA GLY A 56 0.49 7.31 -6.99
C GLY A 56 -0.09 8.13 -8.15
N PHE A 57 -0.38 7.49 -9.28
CA PHE A 57 -1.03 8.13 -10.43
C PHE A 57 -2.47 8.56 -10.11
N ILE A 58 -3.23 7.69 -9.45
CA ILE A 58 -4.60 8.01 -9.00
C ILE A 58 -4.56 9.17 -8.01
N PHE A 59 -3.63 9.16 -7.05
CA PHE A 59 -3.46 10.23 -6.08
C PHE A 59 -3.15 11.58 -6.74
N SER A 60 -2.17 11.63 -7.65
CA SER A 60 -1.83 12.87 -8.34
C SER A 60 -3.01 13.39 -9.17
N PHE A 61 -3.82 12.49 -9.75
CA PHE A 61 -5.00 12.86 -10.52
C PHE A 61 -6.05 13.53 -9.64
N PHE A 62 -6.40 12.90 -8.52
CA PHE A 62 -7.35 13.47 -7.57
C PHE A 62 -6.82 14.77 -6.97
N PHE A 63 -5.53 14.85 -6.63
CA PHE A 63 -4.92 16.07 -6.11
C PHE A 63 -5.09 17.24 -7.08
N THR A 64 -4.71 17.08 -8.35
CA THR A 64 -4.87 18.14 -9.35
C THR A 64 -6.34 18.43 -9.65
N PHE A 65 -7.18 17.39 -9.73
CA PHE A 65 -8.62 17.56 -9.96
C PHE A 65 -9.26 18.44 -8.88
N ILE A 66 -8.98 18.14 -7.62
CA ILE A 66 -9.47 18.88 -6.46
C ILE A 66 -9.00 20.34 -6.50
N TYR A 67 -7.74 20.61 -6.85
CA TYR A 67 -7.26 21.99 -6.98
C TYR A 67 -7.93 22.77 -8.13
N THR A 68 -8.25 22.10 -9.24
CA THR A 68 -8.90 22.77 -10.38
C THR A 68 -10.40 22.98 -10.21
N LYS A 69 -11.05 22.20 -9.33
CA LYS A 69 -12.51 22.18 -9.14
C LYS A 69 -12.97 22.43 -7.70
N GLY A 70 -12.04 22.72 -6.80
CA GLY A 70 -12.28 22.81 -5.36
C GLY A 70 -12.96 24.09 -4.90
N TYR A 71 -13.02 25.13 -5.75
CA TYR A 71 -13.63 26.41 -5.40
C TYR A 71 -14.53 26.90 -6.54
N GLU A 72 -15.84 26.65 -6.43
CA GLU A 72 -16.85 27.20 -7.34
C GLU A 72 -17.79 28.20 -6.62
N GLY A 73 -17.64 28.42 -5.30
CA GLY A 73 -18.33 29.46 -4.52
C GLY A 73 -19.77 29.12 -4.13
N LYS A 74 -20.17 27.84 -4.19
CA LYS A 74 -21.55 27.35 -4.03
C LYS A 74 -21.88 26.82 -2.62
N GLY A 75 -21.16 27.24 -1.58
CA GLY A 75 -21.52 26.98 -0.17
C GLY A 75 -21.28 25.54 0.32
N ILE A 76 -22.05 25.08 1.32
CA ILE A 76 -21.84 23.81 2.07
C ILE A 76 -21.81 22.55 1.18
N PHE A 77 -22.57 22.52 0.09
CA PHE A 77 -22.61 21.35 -0.80
C PHE A 77 -21.26 21.12 -1.51
N GLU A 78 -20.43 22.16 -1.66
CA GLU A 78 -19.06 22.01 -2.15
C GLU A 78 -18.16 21.31 -1.14
N GLY A 79 -18.31 21.64 0.15
CA GLY A 79 -17.56 21.00 1.23
C GLY A 79 -17.83 19.50 1.31
N ILE A 80 -19.07 19.07 1.11
CA ILE A 80 -19.45 17.64 1.11
C ILE A 80 -18.80 16.91 -0.08
N ARG A 81 -18.89 17.47 -1.29
CA ARG A 81 -18.24 16.87 -2.49
C ARG A 81 -16.72 16.84 -2.34
N TYR A 82 -16.13 17.92 -1.84
CA TYR A 82 -14.70 18.03 -1.58
C TYR A 82 -14.25 16.98 -0.55
N GLY A 83 -14.96 16.85 0.56
CA GLY A 83 -14.71 15.84 1.58
C GLY A 83 -14.79 14.42 1.03
N LEU A 84 -15.76 14.13 0.16
CA LEU A 84 -15.86 12.84 -0.51
C LEU A 84 -14.65 12.56 -1.42
N TYR A 85 -14.22 13.53 -2.23
CA TYR A 85 -13.07 13.38 -3.12
C TYR A 85 -11.76 13.22 -2.34
N ILE A 86 -11.53 14.00 -1.30
CA ILE A 86 -10.37 13.84 -0.41
C ILE A 86 -10.41 12.51 0.32
N GLY A 87 -11.58 12.09 0.80
CA GLY A 87 -11.77 10.79 1.45
C GLY A 87 -11.38 9.63 0.53
N LEU A 88 -11.84 9.65 -0.72
CA LEU A 88 -11.45 8.65 -1.73
C LEU A 88 -9.96 8.74 -2.08
N MET A 89 -9.43 9.96 -2.24
CA MET A 89 -8.02 10.21 -2.52
C MET A 89 -7.11 9.67 -1.43
N MET A 90 -7.52 9.69 -0.16
CA MET A 90 -6.75 9.13 0.95
C MET A 90 -6.98 7.63 1.12
N ALA A 91 -8.24 7.18 1.09
CA ALA A 91 -8.60 5.80 1.39
C ALA A 91 -8.05 4.81 0.36
N ILE A 92 -8.13 5.15 -0.94
CA ILE A 92 -7.71 4.24 -2.01
C ILE A 92 -6.19 3.98 -1.95
N PRO A 93 -5.30 4.99 -2.05
CA PRO A 93 -3.86 4.74 -2.02
C PRO A 93 -3.41 4.10 -0.72
N MET A 94 -4.01 4.49 0.42
CA MET A 94 -3.64 3.92 1.71
C MET A 94 -3.94 2.42 1.78
N ALA A 95 -5.16 2.00 1.41
CA ALA A 95 -5.55 0.60 1.44
C ALA A 95 -4.73 -0.27 0.47
N TYR A 96 -4.54 0.19 -0.77
CA TYR A 96 -3.82 -0.58 -1.78
C TYR A 96 -2.30 -0.63 -1.55
N ASN A 97 -1.70 0.45 -1.03
CA ASN A 97 -0.27 0.44 -0.68
C ASN A 97 0.00 -0.49 0.51
N GLN A 98 -0.87 -0.47 1.53
CA GLN A 98 -0.78 -1.41 2.65
C GLN A 98 -0.94 -2.86 2.19
N TYR A 99 -1.81 -3.12 1.22
CA TYR A 99 -1.96 -4.45 0.61
C TYR A 99 -0.71 -4.91 -0.16
N ALA A 100 -0.05 -4.01 -0.87
CA ALA A 100 1.15 -4.30 -1.63
C ALA A 100 2.35 -4.63 -0.71
N VAL A 101 2.47 -3.92 0.42
CA VAL A 101 3.61 -4.02 1.35
C VAL A 101 3.39 -5.11 2.40
N TYR A 102 2.21 -5.17 3.01
CA TYR A 102 1.94 -6.07 4.11
C TYR A 102 1.09 -7.26 3.68
N PRO A 103 1.34 -8.45 4.26
CA PRO A 103 0.44 -9.58 4.13
C PRO A 103 -0.81 -9.38 5.01
N ILE A 104 -1.61 -8.35 4.75
CA ILE A 104 -2.94 -8.22 5.34
C ILE A 104 -3.78 -9.41 4.84
N LEU A 105 -4.30 -10.19 5.79
CA LEU A 105 -4.95 -11.52 5.65
C LEU A 105 -4.03 -12.76 5.58
N ARG A 106 -3.07 -12.90 6.51
CA ARG A 106 -2.37 -14.19 6.71
C ARG A 106 -2.45 -14.80 8.10
N PHE A 107 -3.58 -14.64 8.81
CA PHE A 107 -3.84 -15.39 10.06
C PHE A 107 -3.91 -16.92 9.85
N ARG A 108 -4.02 -17.41 8.61
CA ARG A 108 -4.27 -18.82 8.30
C ARG A 108 -3.05 -19.66 7.89
N SER A 109 -1.90 -19.05 7.54
CA SER A 109 -0.77 -19.82 6.99
C SER A 109 0.24 -20.29 8.03
N SER A 110 0.45 -19.52 9.10
CA SER A 110 1.41 -19.90 10.16
C SER A 110 0.85 -21.05 11.01
N THR A 111 -0.45 -21.04 11.27
CA THR A 111 -1.16 -22.12 11.98
C THR A 111 -1.23 -23.42 11.18
N ALA A 112 -1.41 -23.37 9.86
CA ALA A 112 -1.47 -24.59 9.03
C ALA A 112 -0.13 -25.35 8.97
N ALA A 113 0.98 -24.64 8.85
CA ALA A 113 2.32 -25.25 8.89
C ALA A 113 2.66 -25.80 10.29
N HIS A 114 2.28 -25.05 11.34
CA HIS A 114 2.49 -25.49 12.72
C HIS A 114 1.61 -26.71 13.10
N GLN A 115 0.34 -26.74 12.68
CA GLN A 115 -0.58 -27.87 12.82
C GLN A 115 -0.07 -29.12 12.10
N LYS A 116 0.44 -29.00 10.86
CA LYS A 116 0.96 -30.15 10.10
C LYS A 116 2.21 -30.74 10.77
N LYS A 117 3.05 -29.91 11.39
CA LYS A 117 4.22 -30.34 12.17
C LYS A 117 3.81 -31.04 13.48
N LEU A 118 2.81 -30.52 14.18
CA LEU A 118 2.26 -31.15 15.41
C LEU A 118 1.56 -32.48 15.10
N SER A 119 0.75 -32.55 14.04
CA SER A 119 0.10 -33.79 13.57
C SER A 119 1.12 -34.90 13.24
N LYS A 120 2.20 -34.58 12.51
CA LYS A 120 3.28 -35.55 12.22
C LYS A 120 4.02 -35.98 13.48
N SER A 121 4.30 -35.06 14.41
CA SER A 121 4.95 -35.37 15.70
C SER A 121 4.11 -36.31 16.57
N THR A 122 2.80 -36.05 16.67
CA THR A 122 1.86 -36.92 17.42
C THR A 122 1.72 -38.29 16.77
N LYS A 123 1.69 -38.37 15.43
CA LYS A 123 1.62 -39.66 14.72
C LYS A 123 2.89 -40.48 14.90
N TYR A 124 4.07 -39.86 14.89
CA TYR A 124 5.34 -40.55 15.14
C TYR A 124 5.45 -41.06 16.58
N LYS A 125 5.01 -40.28 17.58
CA LYS A 125 4.96 -40.73 18.98
C LYS A 125 3.97 -41.88 19.21
N ARG A 126 2.85 -41.91 18.48
CA ARG A 126 1.85 -43.00 18.58
C ARG A 126 2.29 -44.28 17.85
N CYS A 127 3.18 -44.20 16.87
CA CYS A 127 3.72 -45.34 16.13
C CYS A 127 5.06 -45.88 16.67
N LYS A 128 5.61 -45.31 17.75
CA LYS A 128 6.75 -45.91 18.45
C LYS A 128 6.23 -46.97 19.44
N PRO A 129 6.50 -48.27 19.24
CA PRO A 129 6.25 -49.25 20.29
C PRO A 129 7.11 -48.91 21.49
N ILE A 130 6.50 -48.96 22.67
CA ILE A 130 7.15 -48.91 23.97
C ILE A 130 7.96 -50.21 24.05
N LEU A 131 9.24 -50.14 23.70
CA LEU A 131 10.25 -51.15 24.04
C LEU A 131 10.88 -50.74 25.36
#